data_AF-A0A9D3LYZ0-F1
#
_entry.id   AF-A0A9D3LYZ0-F1
#
_cell.length_a   1.000
_cell.length_b   1.000
_cell.length_c   1.000
_cell.angle_alpha   90.00
_cell.angle_beta   90.00
_cell.angle_gamma   90.00
#
_symmetry.space_group_name_H-M   'P 1'
#
loop_
_entity.id
_entity.type
_entity.pdbx_description
1 polymer ?
#
loop_
_entity_poly.entity_id
_entity_poly.type
_entity_poly.pdbx_seq_one_letter_code
_entity_poly.pdbx_strand_id
1 'polypeptide(L)'
;MKQMDLYTLSPVSGSRPAGCSLVFFDLETTGLGRSCDIVQLSAVSGGHSCNLYVLPRCRIQSRAAAITGFSVRRRRLYLHGHALPTVLLPQALAAFLAFLRMLGRPLLVGHNVRRFDCRVLARALDEWHLREAFQEVTSGFLDTLPLARDLLKGRGQQSFRQESLVKAVLGVSYPAHDALEDVQALQRLYHALLPTAEQALRHTFTLASMAAPAKIHFCGLHWWK
;
A
#
# COMPACT_ATOMS: atom_id res chain seq x y z
N MET A 1 -5.55 -54.75 21.02
CA MET A 1 -4.66 -54.51 19.86
C MET A 1 -5.49 -53.88 18.77
N LYS A 2 -5.25 -52.58 18.45
CA LYS A 2 -5.63 -51.70 17.30
C LYS A 2 -7.03 -51.88 16.67
N GLN A 3 -7.82 -50.85 16.33
CA GLN A 3 -7.53 -49.67 15.49
C GLN A 3 -8.79 -48.75 15.54
N MET A 4 -8.71 -47.48 15.99
CA MET A 4 -8.70 -46.23 15.19
C MET A 4 -9.41 -46.28 13.83
N ASP A 5 -10.48 -45.50 13.66
CA ASP A 5 -10.66 -44.69 12.45
C ASP A 5 -11.45 -43.41 12.71
N LEU A 6 -11.09 -42.40 11.92
CA LEU A 6 -11.19 -40.97 12.16
C LEU A 6 -12.59 -40.40 11.98
N TYR A 7 -12.92 -39.45 12.86
CA TYR A 7 -14.00 -38.48 12.68
C TYR A 7 -13.75 -37.61 11.44
N THR A 8 -14.72 -37.59 10.53
CA THR A 8 -14.87 -36.53 9.53
C THR A 8 -15.19 -35.23 10.26
N LEU A 9 -14.19 -34.37 10.46
CA LEU A 9 -14.40 -33.00 10.89
C LEU A 9 -14.79 -32.16 9.67
N SER A 10 -16.06 -31.81 9.59
CA SER A 10 -16.56 -30.74 8.73
C SER A 10 -15.80 -29.44 9.03
N PRO A 11 -15.51 -28.58 8.03
CA PRO A 11 -14.89 -27.30 8.31
C PRO A 11 -15.90 -26.45 9.09
N VAL A 12 -15.59 -26.20 10.37
CA VAL A 12 -16.26 -25.18 11.16
C VAL A 12 -15.99 -23.86 10.46
N SER A 13 -17.01 -23.33 9.78
CA SER A 13 -17.07 -21.95 9.35
C SER A 13 -17.12 -21.07 10.59
N GLY A 14 -15.94 -20.85 11.19
CA GLY A 14 -15.75 -19.83 12.20
C GLY A 14 -16.02 -18.49 11.54
N SER A 15 -17.19 -17.91 11.80
CA SER A 15 -17.40 -16.49 11.60
C SER A 15 -16.37 -15.77 12.46
N ARG A 16 -15.26 -15.35 11.83
CA ARG A 16 -14.36 -14.36 12.43
C ARG A 16 -15.26 -13.22 12.92
N PRO A 17 -15.12 -12.73 14.16
CA PRO A 17 -15.78 -11.48 14.54
C PRO A 17 -15.45 -10.46 13.45
N ALA A 18 -16.43 -9.64 13.06
CA ALA A 18 -16.34 -8.70 11.94
C ALA A 18 -15.19 -7.72 12.14
N GLY A 19 -13.97 -8.21 11.88
CA GLY A 19 -12.75 -7.44 11.87
C GLY A 19 -12.80 -6.61 10.61
N CYS A 20 -12.44 -5.34 10.75
CA CYS A 20 -12.25 -4.45 9.62
C CYS A 20 -11.33 -5.13 8.59
N SER A 21 -11.81 -5.30 7.35
CA SER A 21 -11.02 -5.86 6.26
C SER A 21 -9.71 -5.08 6.12
N LEU A 22 -8.60 -5.76 5.85
CA LEU A 22 -7.33 -5.10 5.55
C LEU A 22 -7.23 -4.91 4.04
N VAL A 23 -6.88 -3.70 3.61
CA VAL A 23 -6.54 -3.42 2.22
C VAL A 23 -5.11 -2.90 2.19
N PHE A 24 -4.21 -3.66 1.58
CA PHE A 24 -2.83 -3.25 1.38
C PHE A 24 -2.78 -2.36 0.15
N PHE A 25 -2.21 -1.17 0.25
CA PHE A 25 -2.15 -0.23 -0.87
C PHE A 25 -0.79 0.44 -0.99
N ASP A 26 -0.49 0.90 -2.19
CA ASP A 26 0.75 1.56 -2.52
C ASP A 26 0.60 2.45 -3.77
N LEU A 27 1.42 3.49 -3.88
CA LEU A 27 1.44 4.40 -5.02
C LEU A 27 2.82 4.44 -5.69
N GLU A 28 2.83 4.32 -7.02
CA GLU A 28 3.95 4.85 -7.80
C GLU A 28 3.65 6.27 -8.27
N THR A 29 4.66 7.14 -8.19
CA THR A 29 4.49 8.58 -8.45
C THR A 29 5.55 9.11 -9.40
N THR A 30 5.31 10.29 -9.98
CA THR A 30 6.28 10.95 -10.87
C THR A 30 7.57 11.38 -10.17
N GLY A 31 7.63 11.33 -8.84
CA GLY A 31 8.77 11.70 -8.02
C GLY A 31 8.38 11.99 -6.57
N LEU A 32 9.34 12.42 -5.74
CA LEU A 32 9.12 12.61 -4.30
C LEU A 32 8.68 14.04 -3.90
N GLY A 33 8.49 14.92 -4.88
CA GLY A 33 8.15 16.32 -4.66
C GLY A 33 6.69 16.52 -4.22
N ARG A 34 6.39 17.67 -3.61
CA ARG A 34 5.04 18.03 -3.16
C ARG A 34 4.01 18.18 -4.29
N SER A 35 4.47 18.25 -5.54
CA SER A 35 3.66 18.41 -6.75
C SER A 35 3.73 17.17 -7.67
N CYS A 36 4.21 16.02 -7.18
CA CYS A 36 4.20 14.80 -7.97
C CYS A 36 2.77 14.36 -8.31
N ASP A 37 2.61 13.61 -9.39
CA ASP A 37 1.34 12.96 -9.73
C ASP A 37 1.41 11.47 -9.40
N ILE A 38 0.26 10.87 -9.13
CA ILE A 38 0.09 9.42 -9.06
C ILE A 38 0.19 8.86 -10.49
N VAL A 39 0.98 7.80 -10.65
CA VAL A 39 1.17 7.07 -11.92
C VAL A 39 0.54 5.68 -11.83
N GLN A 40 0.67 5.01 -10.68
CA GLN A 40 0.02 3.74 -10.37
C GLN A 40 -0.61 3.82 -8.99
N LEU A 41 -1.82 3.30 -8.84
CA LEU A 41 -2.48 3.06 -7.57
C LEU A 41 -2.84 1.58 -7.53
N SER A 42 -2.24 0.85 -6.60
CA SER A 42 -2.51 -0.58 -6.42
C SER A 42 -3.02 -0.85 -5.03
N ALA A 43 -3.97 -1.78 -4.93
CA ALA A 43 -4.52 -2.23 -3.67
C ALA A 43 -4.92 -3.71 -3.72
N VAL A 44 -4.70 -4.47 -2.65
CA VAL A 44 -5.08 -5.88 -2.53
C VAL A 44 -5.71 -6.20 -1.18
N SER A 45 -6.65 -7.14 -1.18
CA SER A 45 -7.25 -7.71 0.03
C SER A 45 -7.62 -9.17 -0.21
N GLY A 46 -6.83 -10.08 0.37
CA GLY A 46 -6.93 -11.50 0.07
C GLY A 46 -6.70 -11.74 -1.42
N GLY A 47 -7.70 -12.32 -2.11
CA GLY A 47 -7.68 -12.54 -3.56
C GLY A 47 -8.21 -11.36 -4.40
N HIS A 48 -8.76 -10.31 -3.79
CA HIS A 48 -9.25 -9.14 -4.53
C HIS A 48 -8.11 -8.17 -4.82
N SER A 49 -8.12 -7.56 -6.00
CA SER A 49 -7.14 -6.55 -6.39
C SER A 49 -7.78 -5.38 -7.13
N CYS A 50 -7.17 -4.22 -6.99
CA CYS A 50 -7.43 -3.00 -7.75
C CYS A 50 -6.06 -2.49 -8.20
N ASN A 51 -5.82 -2.40 -9.50
CA ASN A 51 -4.55 -1.92 -10.06
C ASN A 51 -4.85 -0.94 -11.19
N LEU A 52 -4.54 0.33 -10.97
CA LEU A 52 -4.97 1.44 -11.81
C LEU A 52 -3.76 2.25 -12.23
N TYR A 53 -3.67 2.55 -13.52
CA TYR A 53 -2.64 3.42 -14.07
C TYR A 53 -3.24 4.75 -14.49
N VAL A 54 -2.56 5.84 -14.14
CA VAL A 54 -2.97 7.22 -14.45
C VAL A 54 -1.89 7.86 -15.30
N LEU A 55 -2.30 8.53 -16.38
CA LEU A 55 -1.37 9.34 -17.16
C LEU A 55 -1.03 10.61 -16.36
N PRO A 56 0.22 10.81 -15.92
CA PRO A 56 0.56 11.97 -15.12
C PRO A 56 0.52 13.26 -15.95
N ARG A 57 0.25 14.38 -15.28
CA ARG A 57 0.23 15.73 -15.89
C ARG A 57 1.62 16.35 -15.90
N CYS A 58 2.46 15.98 -14.94
CA CYS A 58 3.85 16.38 -14.86
C CYS A 58 4.82 15.30 -15.37
N ARG A 59 6.05 15.73 -15.71
CA ARG A 59 7.12 14.83 -16.15
C ARG A 59 7.52 13.87 -15.02
N ILE A 60 7.67 12.59 -15.35
CA ILE A 60 8.32 11.61 -14.46
C ILE A 60 9.80 12.00 -14.32
N GLN A 61 10.22 12.25 -13.08
CA GLN A 61 11.60 12.58 -12.75
C GLN A 61 12.52 11.42 -13.13
N SER A 62 13.71 11.71 -13.64
CA SER A 62 14.64 10.68 -14.13
C SER A 62 14.94 9.59 -13.10
N ARG A 63 15.04 9.95 -11.82
CA ARG A 63 15.25 8.98 -10.73
C ARG A 63 14.03 8.09 -10.48
N ALA A 64 12.82 8.64 -10.53
CA ALA A 64 11.59 7.84 -10.41
C ALA A 64 11.48 6.87 -11.59
N ALA A 65 11.68 7.36 -12.82
CA ALA A 65 11.66 6.52 -14.02
C ALA A 65 12.70 5.39 -13.99
N ALA A 66 13.91 5.66 -13.46
CA ALA A 66 14.97 4.65 -13.36
C ALA A 66 14.64 3.54 -12.34
N ILE A 67 13.86 3.86 -11.30
CA ILE A 67 13.50 2.92 -10.24
C ILE A 67 12.27 2.10 -10.63
N THR A 68 11.23 2.76 -11.12
CA THR A 68 9.92 2.14 -11.39
C THR A 68 9.79 1.62 -12.83
N GLY A 69 10.68 2.04 -13.73
CA GLY A 69 10.57 1.72 -15.15
C GLY A 69 9.45 2.47 -15.89
N PHE A 70 8.70 3.36 -15.23
CA PHE A 70 7.67 4.15 -15.89
C PHE A 70 8.26 5.23 -16.79
N SER A 71 7.66 5.40 -17.96
CA SER A 71 7.96 6.52 -18.86
C SER A 71 6.71 6.99 -19.60
N VAL A 72 6.70 8.25 -20.03
CA VAL A 72 5.63 8.81 -20.87
C VAL A 72 6.21 9.19 -22.22
N ARG A 73 5.61 8.66 -23.30
CA ARG A 73 5.98 9.00 -24.68
C ARG A 73 4.72 9.23 -25.50
N ARG A 74 4.64 10.36 -26.21
CA ARG A 74 3.49 10.73 -27.06
C ARG A 74 2.14 10.58 -26.32
N ARG A 75 2.06 11.10 -25.08
CA ARG A 75 0.87 11.03 -24.20
C ARG A 75 0.37 9.61 -23.88
N ARG A 76 1.25 8.61 -23.93
CA ARG A 76 0.96 7.24 -23.45
C ARG A 76 1.93 6.88 -22.34
N LEU A 77 1.44 6.19 -21.31
CA LEU A 77 2.25 5.63 -20.25
C LEU A 77 2.84 4.29 -20.69
N TYR A 78 4.08 4.04 -20.31
CA TYR A 78 4.78 2.79 -20.55
C TYR A 78 5.42 2.31 -19.25
N LEU A 79 5.43 0.99 -19.04
CA LEU A 79 6.20 0.31 -18.01
C LEU A 79 7.22 -0.60 -18.70
N HIS A 80 8.52 -0.38 -18.45
CA HIS A 80 9.62 -1.11 -19.10
C HIS A 80 9.51 -1.17 -20.63
N GLY A 81 8.98 -0.12 -21.26
CA GLY A 81 8.80 -0.03 -22.71
C GLY A 81 7.49 -0.61 -23.26
N HIS A 82 6.66 -1.25 -22.42
CA HIS A 82 5.34 -1.74 -22.80
C HIS A 82 4.26 -0.69 -22.53
N ALA A 83 3.43 -0.39 -23.54
CA ALA A 83 2.36 0.58 -23.39
C ALA A 83 1.27 0.07 -22.45
N LEU A 84 0.81 0.94 -21.54
CA LEU A 84 -0.25 0.63 -20.58
C LEU A 84 -1.52 1.44 -20.88
N PRO A 85 -2.72 0.85 -20.70
CA PRO A 85 -3.95 1.61 -20.65
C PRO A 85 -3.96 2.48 -19.39
N THR A 86 -4.47 3.70 -19.51
CA THR A 86 -4.57 4.65 -18.40
C THR A 86 -5.99 5.18 -18.27
N VAL A 87 -6.41 5.46 -17.03
CA VAL A 87 -7.64 6.18 -16.72
C VAL A 87 -7.33 7.61 -16.25
N LEU A 88 -8.36 8.45 -16.19
CA LEU A 88 -8.22 9.78 -15.56
C LEU A 88 -8.10 9.61 -14.04
N LEU A 89 -7.32 10.49 -13.39
CA LEU A 89 -7.17 10.50 -11.93
C LEU A 89 -8.51 10.42 -11.15
N PRO A 90 -9.55 11.22 -11.45
CA PRO A 90 -10.84 11.10 -10.73
C PRO A 90 -11.50 9.74 -10.91
N GLN A 91 -11.35 9.11 -12.09
CA GLN A 91 -11.89 7.78 -12.34
C GLN A 91 -11.11 6.73 -11.52
N ALA A 92 -9.78 6.87 -11.42
CA ALA A 92 -8.98 5.99 -10.58
C ALA A 92 -9.36 6.11 -9.10
N LEU A 93 -9.52 7.34 -8.59
CA LEU A 93 -9.97 7.59 -7.22
C LEU A 93 -11.37 7.02 -6.97
N ALA A 94 -12.32 7.26 -7.88
CA ALA A 94 -13.68 6.72 -7.76
C ALA A 94 -13.69 5.18 -7.75
N ALA A 95 -12.93 4.54 -8.63
CA ALA A 95 -12.78 3.09 -8.67
C ALA A 95 -12.14 2.54 -7.38
N PHE A 96 -11.13 3.24 -6.85
CA PHE A 96 -10.52 2.89 -5.57
C PHE A 96 -11.53 3.00 -4.41
N LEU A 97 -12.29 4.10 -4.32
CA LEU A 97 -13.35 4.25 -3.31
C LEU A 97 -14.42 3.15 -3.43
N ALA A 98 -14.82 2.78 -4.65
CA ALA A 98 -15.76 1.67 -4.88
C ALA A 98 -15.19 0.32 -4.39
N PHE A 99 -13.91 0.06 -4.65
CA PHE A 99 -13.20 -1.11 -4.12
C PHE A 99 -13.19 -1.15 -2.59
N LEU A 100 -12.95 -0.02 -1.92
CA LEU A 100 -13.00 0.06 -0.46
C LEU A 100 -14.42 -0.13 0.09
N ARG A 101 -15.45 0.42 -0.58
CA ARG A 101 -16.86 0.22 -0.21
C ARG A 101 -17.26 -1.25 -0.24
N MET A 102 -16.89 -1.96 -1.31
CA MET A 102 -17.14 -3.40 -1.47
C MET A 102 -16.57 -4.21 -0.29
N LEU A 103 -15.47 -3.75 0.32
CA LEU A 103 -14.78 -4.43 1.41
C LEU A 103 -15.22 -3.98 2.82
N GLY A 104 -16.25 -3.13 2.92
CA GLY A 104 -16.89 -2.81 4.19
C GLY A 104 -16.05 -1.92 5.11
N ARG A 105 -15.61 -0.76 4.62
CA ARG A 105 -14.84 0.24 5.37
C ARG A 105 -13.49 -0.28 5.91
N PRO A 106 -12.59 -0.77 5.03
CA PRO A 106 -11.33 -1.41 5.43
C PRO A 106 -10.32 -0.45 6.10
N LEU A 107 -9.38 -1.06 6.83
CA LEU A 107 -8.15 -0.42 7.30
C LEU A 107 -7.11 -0.49 6.17
N LEU A 108 -6.61 0.67 5.75
CA LEU A 108 -5.63 0.76 4.68
C LEU A 108 -4.22 0.56 5.20
N VAL A 109 -3.59 -0.54 4.82
CA VAL A 109 -2.26 -0.93 5.28
C VAL A 109 -1.23 -0.57 4.21
N GLY A 110 -0.13 0.04 4.60
CA GLY A 110 0.96 0.33 3.67
C GLY A 110 2.31 0.40 4.38
N HIS A 111 3.40 0.45 3.63
CA HIS A 111 4.75 0.51 4.19
C HIS A 111 5.35 1.91 4.07
N ASN A 112 5.63 2.58 5.20
CA ASN A 112 6.10 3.97 5.26
C ASN A 112 5.12 4.99 4.65
N VAL A 113 3.85 4.60 4.48
CA VAL A 113 2.83 5.37 3.76
C VAL A 113 2.44 6.66 4.45
N ARG A 114 2.59 6.76 5.78
CA ARG A 114 2.21 7.97 6.52
C ARG A 114 3.01 9.20 6.07
N ARG A 115 4.27 8.98 5.68
CA ARG A 115 5.20 10.07 5.32
C ARG A 115 5.01 10.54 3.88
N PHE A 116 4.52 9.69 2.99
CA PHE A 116 4.48 9.96 1.56
C PHE A 116 3.14 9.63 0.92
N ASP A 117 2.81 8.35 0.73
CA ASP A 117 1.64 7.89 -0.03
C ASP A 117 0.33 8.48 0.46
N CYS A 118 0.11 8.48 1.78
CA CYS A 118 -1.10 9.06 2.36
C CYS A 118 -1.20 10.57 2.10
N ARG A 119 -0.07 11.29 1.98
CA ARG A 119 -0.07 12.73 1.65
C ARG A 119 -0.37 12.98 0.18
N VAL A 120 0.18 12.13 -0.69
CA VAL A 120 -0.09 12.16 -2.13
C VAL A 120 -1.57 11.84 -2.40
N LEU A 121 -2.09 10.78 -1.79
CA LEU A 121 -3.49 10.38 -1.86
C LEU A 121 -4.41 11.47 -1.29
N ALA A 122 -4.11 12.02 -0.12
CA ALA A 122 -4.87 13.10 0.49
C ALA A 122 -5.00 14.32 -0.43
N ARG A 123 -3.89 14.76 -1.03
CA ARG A 123 -3.89 15.87 -2.00
C ARG A 123 -4.75 15.55 -3.22
N ALA A 124 -4.64 14.33 -3.77
CA ALA A 124 -5.44 13.92 -4.92
C ALA A 124 -6.94 13.86 -4.58
N LEU A 125 -7.30 13.40 -3.38
CA LEU A 125 -8.68 13.39 -2.90
C LEU A 125 -9.22 14.82 -2.70
N ASP A 126 -8.40 15.75 -2.19
CA ASP A 126 -8.78 17.16 -2.02
C ASP A 126 -9.05 17.85 -3.35
N GLU A 127 -8.16 17.65 -4.31
CA GLU A 127 -8.25 18.23 -5.66
C GLU A 127 -9.57 17.86 -6.36
N TRP A 128 -10.10 16.66 -6.07
CA TRP A 128 -11.32 16.13 -6.69
C TRP A 128 -12.52 16.10 -5.74
N HIS A 129 -12.45 16.76 -4.57
CA HIS A 129 -13.53 16.82 -3.57
C HIS A 129 -14.02 15.44 -3.09
N LEU A 130 -13.13 14.45 -3.03
CA LEU A 130 -13.43 13.07 -2.64
C LEU A 130 -13.01 12.73 -1.20
N ARG A 131 -12.50 13.71 -0.42
CA ARG A 131 -12.01 13.46 0.94
C ARG A 131 -13.08 12.88 1.87
N GLU A 132 -14.25 13.49 1.94
CA GLU A 132 -15.33 13.07 2.83
C GLU A 132 -15.81 11.66 2.45
N ALA A 133 -16.10 11.45 1.16
CA ALA A 133 -16.45 10.14 0.62
C ALA A 133 -15.38 9.07 0.89
N PHE A 134 -14.09 9.44 0.89
CA PHE A 134 -13.01 8.53 1.28
C PHE A 134 -13.05 8.20 2.78
N GLN A 135 -13.24 9.19 3.65
CA GLN A 135 -13.32 8.99 5.11
C GLN A 135 -14.50 8.11 5.53
N GLU A 136 -15.61 8.13 4.78
CA GLU A 136 -16.75 7.24 5.02
C GLU A 136 -16.43 5.77 4.72
N VAL A 137 -15.55 5.50 3.74
CA VAL A 137 -15.31 4.16 3.20
C VAL A 137 -14.02 3.52 3.70
N THR A 138 -13.36 4.11 4.69
CA THR A 138 -12.19 3.53 5.36
C THR A 138 -12.28 3.73 6.88
N SER A 139 -11.69 2.82 7.64
CA SER A 139 -11.51 2.97 9.09
C SER A 139 -10.24 3.74 9.47
N GLY A 140 -9.36 4.02 8.49
CA GLY A 140 -8.09 4.69 8.70
C GLY A 140 -6.94 3.99 7.96
N PHE A 141 -5.72 4.28 8.41
CA PHE A 141 -4.49 3.72 7.86
C PHE A 141 -3.69 2.99 8.93
N LEU A 142 -2.83 2.08 8.49
CA LEU A 142 -1.79 1.43 9.28
C LEU A 142 -0.44 1.55 8.54
N ASP A 143 0.55 2.19 9.19
CA ASP A 143 1.92 2.23 8.67
C ASP A 143 2.73 1.04 9.20
N THR A 144 3.13 0.15 8.31
CA THR A 144 3.83 -1.09 8.68
C THR A 144 5.32 -0.89 8.93
N LEU A 145 5.92 0.25 8.55
CA LEU A 145 7.34 0.51 8.85
C LEU A 145 7.61 0.63 10.36
N PRO A 146 6.93 1.53 11.11
CA PRO A 146 7.10 1.59 12.56
C PRO A 146 6.60 0.31 13.25
N LEU A 147 5.52 -0.32 12.74
CA LEU A 147 5.06 -1.62 13.27
C LEU A 147 6.14 -2.70 13.16
N ALA A 148 6.78 -2.85 12.01
CA ALA A 148 7.84 -3.84 11.82
C ALA A 148 9.03 -3.58 12.76
N ARG A 149 9.39 -2.30 12.97
CA ARG A 149 10.44 -1.92 13.93
C ARG A 149 10.11 -2.35 15.35
N ASP A 150 8.86 -2.19 15.77
CA ASP A 150 8.41 -2.61 17.10
C ASP A 150 8.39 -4.13 17.25
N LEU A 151 7.91 -4.87 16.23
CA LEU A 151 7.84 -6.34 16.24
C LEU A 151 9.21 -7.02 16.21
N LEU A 152 10.14 -6.45 15.45
CA LEU A 152 11.47 -7.02 15.22
C LEU A 152 12.55 -6.37 16.09
N LYS A 153 12.16 -5.51 17.04
CA LYS A 153 13.07 -4.90 17.99
C LYS A 153 13.87 -5.98 18.72
N GLY A 154 15.19 -5.86 18.72
CA GLY A 154 16.09 -6.81 19.37
C GLY A 154 16.30 -8.14 18.63
N ARG A 155 15.73 -8.32 17.43
CA ARG A 155 15.88 -9.55 16.63
C ARG A 155 17.02 -9.50 15.60
N GLY A 156 17.93 -8.54 15.71
CA GLY A 156 19.08 -8.41 14.81
C GLY A 156 18.77 -7.91 13.40
N GLN A 157 17.54 -7.45 13.13
CA GLN A 157 17.14 -6.93 11.82
C GLN A 157 17.88 -5.63 11.49
N GLN A 158 18.65 -5.63 10.40
CA GLN A 158 19.51 -4.49 10.00
C GLN A 158 18.79 -3.45 9.13
N SER A 159 17.86 -3.90 8.27
CA SER A 159 17.14 -3.05 7.33
C SER A 159 15.64 -3.26 7.48
N PHE A 160 14.89 -2.15 7.45
CA PHE A 160 13.43 -2.15 7.51
C PHE A 160 12.79 -1.72 6.19
N ARG A 161 13.52 -1.73 5.08
CA ARG A 161 12.91 -1.62 3.75
C ARG A 161 12.02 -2.84 3.51
N GLN A 162 10.94 -2.66 2.78
CA GLN A 162 10.00 -3.75 2.51
C GLN A 162 10.69 -4.96 1.86
N GLU A 163 11.51 -4.74 0.82
CA GLU A 163 12.30 -5.78 0.16
C GLU A 163 13.18 -6.59 1.14
N SER A 164 13.79 -5.89 2.11
CA SER A 164 14.68 -6.49 3.10
C SER A 164 13.89 -7.32 4.11
N LEU A 165 12.72 -6.83 4.52
CA LEU A 165 11.82 -7.53 5.43
C LEU A 165 11.21 -8.76 4.75
N VAL A 166 10.76 -8.64 3.49
CA VAL A 166 10.25 -9.76 2.70
C VAL A 166 11.32 -10.83 2.56
N LYS A 167 12.55 -10.45 2.20
CA LYS A 167 13.65 -11.42 2.10
C LYS A 167 13.97 -12.09 3.43
N ALA A 168 14.03 -11.33 4.52
CA ALA A 168 14.37 -11.85 5.84
C ALA A 168 13.28 -12.73 6.46
N VAL A 169 12.00 -12.38 6.28
CA VAL A 169 10.87 -13.05 6.93
C VAL A 169 10.28 -14.15 6.05
N LEU A 170 10.16 -13.92 4.74
CA LEU A 170 9.53 -14.85 3.80
C LEU A 170 10.54 -15.68 2.99
N GLY A 171 11.84 -15.32 3.02
CA GLY A 171 12.88 -16.03 2.26
C GLY A 171 12.82 -15.84 0.75
N VAL A 172 12.02 -14.88 0.26
CA VAL A 172 11.81 -14.64 -1.18
C VAL A 172 12.23 -13.22 -1.60
N SER A 173 12.48 -13.03 -2.88
CA SER A 173 12.61 -11.71 -3.52
C SER A 173 11.47 -11.51 -4.50
N TYR A 174 11.17 -10.27 -4.85
CA TYR A 174 10.08 -9.93 -5.75
C TYR A 174 10.46 -8.68 -6.57
N PRO A 175 9.75 -8.39 -7.68
CA PRO A 175 9.99 -7.18 -8.47
C PRO A 175 9.51 -5.94 -7.69
N ALA A 176 10.39 -5.38 -6.86
CA ALA A 176 10.10 -4.15 -6.13
C ALA A 176 9.93 -2.96 -7.10
N HIS A 177 9.16 -1.96 -6.67
CA HIS A 177 8.85 -0.75 -7.44
C HIS A 177 7.83 -0.93 -8.59
N ASP A 178 7.06 -2.02 -8.53
CA ASP A 178 5.71 -2.10 -9.08
C ASP A 178 4.73 -2.10 -7.90
N ALA A 179 3.78 -1.16 -7.86
CA ALA A 179 2.89 -1.02 -6.71
C ALA A 179 2.04 -2.28 -6.46
N LEU A 180 1.70 -3.06 -7.50
CA LEU A 180 0.92 -4.30 -7.34
C LEU A 180 1.78 -5.39 -6.68
N GLU A 181 3.01 -5.57 -7.14
CA GLU A 181 3.96 -6.52 -6.56
C GLU A 181 4.30 -6.14 -5.11
N ASP A 182 4.48 -4.85 -4.84
CA ASP A 182 4.74 -4.32 -3.50
C ASP A 182 3.58 -4.63 -2.53
N VAL A 183 2.32 -4.38 -2.92
CA VAL A 183 1.19 -4.65 -1.99
C VAL A 183 0.92 -6.13 -1.79
N GLN A 184 1.17 -6.97 -2.80
CA GLN A 184 1.06 -8.41 -2.67
C GLN A 184 2.15 -8.97 -1.73
N ALA A 185 3.38 -8.49 -1.88
CA ALA A 185 4.47 -8.85 -0.98
C ALA A 185 4.21 -8.35 0.45
N LEU A 186 3.69 -7.13 0.60
CA LEU A 186 3.31 -6.56 1.89
C LEU A 186 2.19 -7.34 2.59
N GLN A 187 1.17 -7.77 1.86
CA GLN A 187 0.11 -8.62 2.39
C GLN A 187 0.67 -9.92 3.00
N ARG A 188 1.54 -10.61 2.25
CA ARG A 188 2.20 -11.83 2.74
C ARG A 188 3.09 -11.54 3.95
N LEU A 189 3.86 -10.46 3.91
CA LEU A 189 4.76 -10.06 4.99
C LEU A 189 3.96 -9.76 6.27
N TYR A 190 2.89 -8.98 6.18
CA TYR A 190 2.05 -8.63 7.31
C TYR A 190 1.45 -9.88 7.98
N HIS A 191 0.98 -10.83 7.19
CA HIS A 191 0.45 -12.09 7.71
C HIS A 191 1.53 -12.97 8.33
N ALA A 192 2.76 -12.98 7.82
CA ALA A 192 3.86 -13.71 8.42
C ALA A 192 4.39 -13.08 9.72
N LEU A 193 4.31 -11.75 9.84
CA LEU A 193 4.69 -11.02 11.04
C LEU A 193 3.71 -11.20 12.21
N LEU A 194 2.46 -11.62 11.94
CA LEU A 194 1.41 -11.89 12.93
C LEU A 194 1.26 -10.80 14.02
N PRO A 195 1.10 -9.51 13.65
CA PRO A 195 0.89 -8.47 14.65
C PRO A 195 -0.40 -8.71 15.45
N THR A 196 -0.33 -8.50 16.76
CA THR A 196 -1.54 -8.40 17.59
C THR A 196 -2.33 -7.14 17.24
N ALA A 197 -3.64 -7.14 17.54
CA ALA A 197 -4.49 -5.97 17.33
C ALA A 197 -3.97 -4.73 18.07
N GLU A 198 -3.43 -4.91 19.28
CA GLU A 198 -2.85 -3.83 20.08
C GLU A 198 -1.60 -3.23 19.42
N GLN A 199 -0.69 -4.08 18.92
CA GLN A 199 0.49 -3.63 18.17
C GLN A 199 0.09 -2.87 16.91
N ALA A 200 -0.87 -3.39 16.14
CA ALA A 200 -1.35 -2.70 14.95
C ALA A 200 -1.95 -1.33 15.30
N LEU A 201 -2.82 -1.27 16.31
CA LEU A 201 -3.54 -0.05 16.71
C LEU A 201 -2.59 1.12 17.03
N ARG A 202 -1.43 0.84 17.67
CA ARG A 202 -0.41 1.86 17.99
C ARG A 202 0.16 2.60 16.78
N HIS A 203 0.07 1.99 15.60
CA HIS A 203 0.57 2.56 14.34
C HIS A 203 -0.56 2.91 13.36
N THR A 204 -1.80 2.92 13.84
CA THR A 204 -2.94 3.40 13.05
C THR A 204 -3.09 4.92 13.14
N PHE A 205 -3.63 5.52 12.09
CA PHE A 205 -3.90 6.95 12.02
C PHE A 205 -5.01 7.24 11.01
N THR A 206 -5.58 8.44 11.06
CA THR A 206 -6.59 8.91 10.09
C THR A 206 -6.06 10.08 9.29
N LEU A 207 -6.70 10.40 8.15
CA LEU A 207 -6.36 11.60 7.40
C LEU A 207 -6.47 12.88 8.26
N ALA A 208 -7.43 12.94 9.19
CA ALA A 208 -7.62 14.08 10.09
C ALA A 208 -6.43 14.27 11.05
N SER A 209 -5.79 13.17 11.46
CA SER A 209 -4.62 13.19 12.36
C SER A 209 -3.29 13.50 11.64
N MET A 210 -3.30 13.62 10.32
CA MET A 210 -2.11 13.99 9.56
C MET A 210 -1.92 15.51 9.59
N ALA A 211 -1.06 16.00 10.50
CA ALA A 211 -0.72 17.43 10.60
C ALA A 211 -0.25 18.02 9.25
N ALA A 212 -0.53 19.32 9.05
CA ALA A 212 -0.01 20.09 7.92
C ALA A 212 1.53 20.00 7.85
N PRO A 213 2.15 20.01 6.66
CA PRO A 213 3.55 19.69 6.51
C PRO A 213 4.45 20.69 7.24
N ALA A 214 5.21 20.20 8.24
CA ALA A 214 6.43 20.87 8.68
C ALA A 214 7.38 21.04 7.48
N LYS A 215 8.14 22.14 7.42
CA LYS A 215 9.16 22.38 6.40
C LYS A 215 10.18 21.22 6.42
N ILE A 216 10.11 20.32 5.43
CA ILE A 216 11.08 19.23 5.28
C ILE A 216 12.22 19.74 4.41
N HIS A 217 13.42 19.83 4.98
CA HIS A 217 14.66 19.91 4.21
C HIS A 217 14.90 18.54 3.54
N PHE A 218 14.82 18.50 2.22
CA PHE A 218 15.19 17.33 1.44
C PHE A 218 16.73 17.25 1.37
N CYS A 219 17.35 16.48 2.28
CA CYS A 219 18.70 16.01 2.10
C CYS A 219 18.66 14.54 1.62
N GLY A 220 19.34 14.25 0.51
CA GLY A 220 19.32 12.95 -0.14
C GLY A 220 19.88 11.83 0.74
N LEU A 221 19.29 10.64 0.68
CA LEU A 221 19.91 9.50 -0.04
C LEU A 221 19.04 8.22 0.02
N HIS A 222 18.03 8.09 0.89
CA HIS A 222 17.33 6.81 1.11
C HIS A 222 15.79 6.96 1.17
N TRP A 223 15.17 7.32 0.04
CA TRP A 223 13.76 7.77 0.02
C TRP A 223 12.84 6.99 -0.93
N TRP A 224 13.27 5.83 -1.40
CA TRP A 224 12.40 4.89 -2.10
C TRP A 224 12.39 3.61 -1.26
N LYS A 225 11.19 3.30 -0.74
CA LYS A 225 10.74 2.15 0.09
C LYS A 225 11.81 1.42 0.90
#